data_AF-A0A661T5B5-F1
#
_entry.id   AF-A0A661T5B5-F1
#
_cell.length_a   1.000
_cell.length_b   1.000
_cell.length_c   1.000
_cell.angle_alpha   90.00
_cell.angle_beta   90.00
_cell.angle_gamma   90.00
#
_symmetry.space_group_name_H-M   'P 1'
#
loop_
_entity.id
_entity.type
_entity.pdbx_description
1 polymer ?
#
loop_
_entity_poly.entity_id
_entity_poly.type
_entity_poly.pdbx_seq_one_letter_code
_entity_poly.pdbx_strand_id
1 'polypeptide(L)' 'MKEAYLYEKLKDESVRCRLCSHECLIRPGSKGICGVRENLAGTLVSRVYGMVIARHSDPIEKKPLAHF' A
#
# COMPACT_ATOMS: atom_id res chain seq x y z
N MET A 1 8.08 -1.49 -8.48
CA MET A 1 7.30 -2.49 -7.72
C MET A 1 8.14 -2.97 -6.56
N LYS A 2 7.56 -3.08 -5.36
CA LYS A 2 8.30 -3.50 -4.15
C LYS A 2 7.44 -4.45 -3.32
N GLU A 3 8.06 -5.51 -2.81
CA GLU A 3 7.39 -6.44 -1.90
C GLU A 3 6.89 -5.70 -0.64
N ALA A 4 5.68 -6.03 -0.22
CA ALA A 4 5.06 -5.45 0.96
C ALA A 4 5.56 -6.16 2.22
N TYR A 5 5.58 -5.46 3.35
CA TYR A 5 6.25 -5.98 4.56
C TYR A 5 5.36 -6.84 5.46
N LEU A 6 4.10 -6.45 5.65
CA LEU A 6 3.24 -7.00 6.69
C LEU A 6 2.10 -7.82 6.06
N TYR A 7 2.43 -9.05 5.68
CA TYR A 7 1.47 -10.02 5.15
C TYR A 7 1.88 -11.46 5.48
N GLU A 8 0.90 -12.36 5.48
CA GLU A 8 1.12 -13.80 5.67
C GLU A 8 0.90 -14.53 4.35
N LYS A 9 1.77 -15.48 4.04
CA LYS A 9 1.61 -16.40 2.91
C LYS A 9 0.76 -17.59 3.33
N LEU A 10 -0.19 -17.97 2.50
CA LEU A 10 -1.08 -19.11 2.71
C LEU A 10 -0.75 -20.25 1.74
N LYS A 11 -1.28 -21.45 2.02
CA LYS A 11 -0.92 -22.69 1.31
C LYS A 11 -1.33 -22.72 -0.16
N ASP A 12 -2.31 -21.92 -0.56
CA ASP A 12 -2.90 -21.83 -1.90
C ASP A 12 -2.33 -20.65 -2.71
N GLU A 13 -1.11 -20.19 -2.36
CA GLU A 13 -0.50 -18.96 -2.88
C GLU A 13 -1.32 -17.69 -2.60
N SER A 14 -2.41 -17.78 -1.83
CA SER A 14 -3.11 -16.59 -1.36
C SER A 14 -2.29 -15.90 -0.26
N VAL A 15 -2.57 -14.62 -0.06
CA VAL A 15 -1.89 -13.83 0.96
C VAL A 15 -2.91 -13.10 1.82
N ARG A 16 -2.65 -13.06 3.13
CA ARG A 16 -3.40 -12.22 4.06
C ARG A 16 -2.63 -10.94 4.33
N CYS A 17 -3.10 -9.83 3.77
CA CYS A 17 -2.47 -8.52 3.91
C CYS A 17 -2.87 -7.90 5.25
N ARG A 18 -1.91 -7.58 6.12
CA ARG A 18 -2.16 -6.92 7.43
C ARG A 18 -1.72 -5.46 7.49
N LEU A 19 -1.42 -4.84 6.33
CA LEU A 19 -0.96 -3.44 6.24
C LEU A 19 -2.01 -2.38 6.60
N CYS A 20 -3.28 -2.74 6.64
CA CYS A 20 -4.37 -1.87 7.10
C CYS A 20 -5.44 -2.72 7.79
N SER A 21 -6.41 -2.06 8.43
CA SER A 21 -7.49 -2.70 9.19
C SER A 21 -8.43 -3.59 8.36
N HIS A 22 -8.37 -3.55 7.03
CA HIS A 22 -9.21 -4.39 6.18
C HIS A 22 -8.75 -5.84 6.09
N GLU A 23 -7.51 -6.14 6.51
CA GLU A 23 -6.98 -7.50 6.60
C GLU A 23 -7.25 -8.40 5.38
N CYS A 24 -7.13 -7.83 4.18
CA CYS A 24 -7.63 -8.46 2.96
C CYS A 24 -6.99 -9.83 2.69
N LEU A 25 -7.82 -10.82 2.38
CA LEU A 25 -7.40 -12.09 1.79
C LEU A 25 -7.33 -11.91 0.26
N ILE A 26 -6.13 -12.02 -0.32
CA ILE A 26 -5.87 -11.73 -1.73
C ILE A 26 -5.42 -13.02 -2.41
N ARG A 27 -6.23 -13.53 -3.35
CA ARG A 27 -5.89 -14.69 -4.18
C ARG A 27 -4.77 -14.37 -5.18
N PRO A 28 -4.04 -15.37 -5.69
CA PRO A 28 -3.05 -15.16 -6.74
C PRO A 28 -3.61 -14.34 -7.92
N GLY A 29 -2.83 -13.38 -8.42
CA GLY A 29 -3.22 -12.49 -9.52
C GLY A 29 -4.29 -11.45 -9.16
N SER A 30 -4.82 -11.47 -7.93
CA SER A 30 -5.83 -10.51 -7.47
C SER A 30 -5.20 -9.34 -6.71
N LYS A 31 -5.99 -8.27 -6.55
CA LYS A 31 -5.62 -7.07 -5.80
C LYS A 31 -6.46 -6.95 -4.53
N GLY A 32 -5.89 -6.32 -3.51
CA GLY A 32 -6.66 -5.92 -2.32
C GLY A 32 -7.61 -4.76 -2.64
N ILE A 33 -8.52 -4.45 -1.70
CA ILE A 33 -9.53 -3.40 -1.91
C ILE A 33 -8.91 -2.02 -2.21
N CYS A 34 -7.68 -1.79 -1.74
CA CYS A 34 -6.94 -0.55 -1.98
C CYS A 34 -6.52 -0.36 -3.46
N GLY A 35 -6.68 -1.37 -4.32
CA GLY A 35 -6.34 -1.31 -5.74
C GLY A 35 -4.84 -1.27 -6.07
N VAL A 36 -3.97 -1.02 -5.09
CA VAL A 36 -2.53 -0.79 -5.31
C VAL A 36 -1.62 -1.94 -4.85
N ARG A 37 -2.14 -2.88 -4.05
CA ARG A 37 -1.42 -4.07 -3.60
C ARG A 37 -1.95 -5.30 -4.31
N GLU A 38 -1.04 -6.07 -4.90
CA GLU A 38 -1.36 -7.23 -5.72
C GLU A 38 -0.60 -8.46 -5.24
N ASN A 39 -1.24 -9.62 -5.28
CA ASN A 39 -0.59 -10.88 -5.00
C ASN A 39 -0.02 -11.48 -6.30
N LEU A 40 1.29 -11.54 -6.43
CA LEU A 40 1.99 -12.24 -7.50
C LEU A 40 2.49 -13.59 -6.98
N ALA A 41 1.74 -14.66 -7.27
CA ALA A 41 2.08 -16.05 -6.95
C ALA A 41 2.57 -16.25 -5.49
N GLY A 42 1.80 -15.76 -4.51
CA GLY A 42 2.13 -15.87 -3.09
C GLY A 42 3.00 -14.75 -2.53
N THR A 43 3.32 -13.73 -3.34
CA THR A 43 4.10 -12.57 -2.91
C THR A 43 3.27 -11.30 -3.03
N LEU A 44 3.05 -10.62 -1.91
CA LEU A 44 2.29 -9.36 -1.91
C LEU A 44 3.21 -8.20 -2.34
N VAL A 45 2.83 -7.48 -3.39
CA VAL A 45 3.65 -6.43 -3.99
C VAL A 45 2.86 -5.12 -4.07
N SER A 46 3.51 -4.01 -3.73
CA SER A 46 2.99 -2.67 -3.98
C SER A 46 3.34 -2.23 -5.41
N ARG A 47 2.31 -1.90 -6.18
CA ARG A 47 2.44 -1.37 -7.55
C ARG A 47 2.91 0.08 -7.58
N VAL A 48 2.61 0.85 -6.53
CA VAL A 48 2.82 2.30 -6.46
C VAL A 48 4.00 2.72 -5.59
N TYR A 49 4.82 1.77 -5.09
CA TYR A 49 5.98 2.12 -4.29
C TYR A 49 6.96 3.00 -5.09
N GLY A 50 7.27 4.18 -4.54
CA GLY A 50 8.14 5.18 -5.17
C GLY A 50 7.46 6.04 -6.24
N MET A 51 6.15 5.86 -6.49
CA MET A 51 5.40 6.69 -7.42
C MET A 51 4.81 7.90 -6.68
N VAL A 52 5.44 9.06 -6.87
CA VAL A 52 4.96 10.33 -6.32
C VAL A 52 3.81 10.83 -7.20
N ILE A 53 2.62 11.02 -6.61
CA ILE A 53 1.45 11.56 -7.32
C ILE A 53 1.33 13.09 -7.19
N ALA A 54 1.91 13.66 -6.14
CA ALA A 54 1.97 15.10 -5.91
C ALA A 54 3.17 15.42 -5.02
N ARG A 55 3.87 16.51 -5.36
CA ARG A 55 4.95 17.08 -4.55
C ARG A 55 4.78 18.58 -4.57
N HIS A 56 4.76 19.19 -3.40
CA HIS A 56 4.69 20.63 -3.27
C HIS A 56 5.72 21.10 -2.24
N SER A 57 6.33 22.26 -2.50
CA SER A 57 7.16 22.96 -1.54
C SER A 57 6.30 24.09 -0.99
N ASP A 58 5.55 23.78 0.06
CA ASP A 58 4.67 24.77 0.68
C ASP A 58 5.46 25.68 1.62
N PRO A 59 5.30 27.01 1.49
CA PRO A 59 5.85 27.95 2.47
C PRO A 59 5.14 27.76 3.82
N ILE A 60 5.82 28.14 4.92
CA ILE A 60 5.32 27.89 6.28
C ILE A 60 4.01 28.62 6.55
N GLU A 61 3.78 29.73 5.87
CA GLU A 61 2.60 30.61 5.92
C GLU A 61 1.30 29.92 5.49
N LYS A 62 1.36 28.82 4.73
CA LYS A 62 0.18 28.06 4.31
C LYS A 62 -0.40 27.21 5.45
N LYS A 63 0.37 26.99 6.53
CA LYS A 63 -0.14 26.33 7.74
C LYS A 63 -0.98 27.34 8.54
N PRO A 64 -2.06 26.90 9.20
CA PRO A 64 -2.94 27.75 10.01
C PRO A 64 -2.30 28.13 11.36
N LEU A 65 -0.97 28.25 11.40
CA LEU A 65 -0.15 28.62 12.55
C LEU A 65 0.69 29.88 12.27
N ALA A 66 0.52 30.52 11.10
CA ALA A 66 1.33 31.68 10.69
C ALA A 66 1.12 32.93 11.55
N HIS A 67 0.00 32.99 12.28
CA HIS A 67 -0.33 34.06 13.22
C HIS A 67 -0.79 33.45 14.55
N PHE A 68 0.17 33.05 15.38
CA PHE A 68 0.00 32.91 16.83
C PHE A 68 0.77 34.04 17.52
#